data_AF-A0A958F384-F1
#
_entry.id   AF-A0A958F384-F1
#
_cell.length_a   1.000
_cell.length_b   1.000
_cell.length_c   1.000
_cell.angle_alpha   90.00
_cell.angle_beta   90.00
_cell.angle_gamma   90.00
#
_symmetry.space_group_name_H-M   'P 1'
#
loop_
_entity.id
_entity.type
_entity.pdbx_description
1 polymer ?
#
loop_
_entity_poly.entity_id
_entity_poly.type
_entity_poly.pdbx_seq_one_letter_code
_entity_poly.pdbx_strand_id
1 'polypeptide(L)'
;MLFLLILPVYSNSDSVTTDSSNIEIRLPNEQQIETFRNNPDFKYDRKSKTGVSLFERAETWFWEKVLQFLLMPAYSWLRYLILYSFIALAFGYAYYKLRGQQWQAIFAEKSDLSVRFSEHPENLQTLDLPALIQEAEQQQQFRLAVRWQFLKILKELEIAGMIRW
;
A
#
# COMPACT_ATOMS: atom_id res chain seq x y z
N MET A 1 -2.21 -13.49 -57.87
CA MET A 1 -0.76 -13.28 -57.64
C MET A 1 -0.53 -11.78 -57.65
N LEU A 2 -0.57 -11.13 -56.48
CA LEU A 2 -0.54 -9.66 -56.33
C LEU A 2 0.88 -9.25 -55.95
N PHE A 3 1.57 -8.56 -56.85
CA PHE A 3 2.95 -8.10 -56.67
C PHE A 3 2.91 -6.66 -56.16
N LEU A 4 3.38 -6.42 -54.93
CA LEU A 4 3.39 -5.11 -54.29
C LEU A 4 4.72 -4.43 -54.59
N LEU A 5 4.68 -3.36 -55.39
CA LEU A 5 5.84 -2.59 -55.83
C LEU A 5 6.07 -1.44 -54.84
N ILE A 6 7.21 -1.47 -54.11
CA ILE A 6 7.58 -0.44 -53.15
C ILE A 6 8.64 0.45 -53.80
N LEU A 7 8.32 1.73 -54.00
CA LEU A 7 9.30 2.73 -54.46
C LEU A 7 9.98 3.37 -53.24
N PRO A 8 11.32 3.43 -53.20
CA PRO A 8 12.02 4.13 -52.14
C PRO A 8 11.93 5.65 -52.35
N VAL A 9 11.53 6.37 -51.31
CA VAL A 9 11.56 7.83 -51.23
C VAL A 9 12.96 8.24 -50.76
N TYR A 10 13.66 9.06 -51.55
CA TYR A 10 14.91 9.70 -51.13
C TYR A 10 14.60 11.07 -50.49
N SER A 11 15.08 11.30 -49.26
CA SER A 11 15.04 12.63 -48.63
C SER A 11 16.28 13.43 -49.02
N ASN A 12 16.09 14.66 -49.51
CA ASN A 12 17.18 15.62 -49.62
C ASN A 12 17.54 16.11 -48.22
N SER A 13 18.81 16.01 -47.84
CA SER A 13 19.33 16.51 -46.58
C SER A 13 19.68 17.99 -46.71
N ASP A 14 18.91 18.87 -46.08
CA ASP A 14 19.30 20.26 -45.89
C ASP A 14 20.59 20.33 -45.05
N SER A 15 21.56 21.12 -45.49
CA SER A 15 22.84 21.28 -44.81
C SER A 15 22.67 22.03 -43.50
N VAL A 16 22.88 21.33 -42.38
CA VAL A 16 22.86 21.92 -41.03
C VAL A 16 24.11 22.77 -40.83
N THR A 17 23.93 24.07 -40.61
CA THR A 17 25.03 24.97 -40.22
C THR A 17 25.46 24.62 -38.79
N THR A 18 26.71 24.15 -38.65
CA THR A 18 27.28 23.77 -37.35
C THR A 18 27.71 25.00 -36.57
N ASP A 19 27.25 25.08 -35.33
CA ASP A 19 27.71 26.11 -34.39
C ASP A 19 29.23 26.03 -34.21
N SER A 20 29.91 27.14 -34.47
CA SER A 20 31.37 27.29 -34.37
C SER A 20 31.77 28.15 -33.16
N SER A 21 30.84 28.37 -32.23
CA SER A 21 31.10 29.14 -31.02
C SER A 21 32.18 28.45 -30.17
N ASN A 22 33.10 29.26 -29.64
CA ASN A 22 34.15 28.78 -28.75
C ASN A 22 33.55 28.51 -27.37
N ILE A 23 33.52 27.24 -26.96
CA ILE A 23 32.94 26.82 -25.69
C ILE A 23 34.02 26.91 -24.61
N GLU A 24 33.87 27.87 -23.71
CA GLU A 24 34.68 27.94 -22.50
C GLU A 24 34.13 26.97 -21.45
N ILE A 25 34.88 25.91 -21.16
CA ILE A 25 34.48 24.89 -20.17
C ILE A 25 34.70 25.44 -18.77
N ARG A 26 33.60 25.71 -18.04
CA ARG A 26 33.66 26.10 -16.63
C ARG A 26 33.58 24.86 -15.73
N LEU A 27 34.65 24.63 -14.97
CA LEU A 27 34.70 23.58 -13.95
C LEU A 27 34.32 24.17 -12.58
N PRO A 28 33.55 23.43 -11.76
CA PRO A 28 33.25 23.86 -10.40
C PRO A 28 34.50 23.87 -9.51
N ASN A 29 34.55 24.78 -8.54
CA ASN A 29 35.65 24.91 -7.59
C ASN A 29 35.71 23.69 -6.66
N GLU A 30 36.89 23.06 -6.54
CA GLU A 30 37.13 21.87 -5.71
C GLU A 30 36.67 22.03 -4.25
N GLN A 31 36.87 23.21 -3.66
CA GLN A 31 36.46 23.48 -2.28
C GLN A 31 34.93 23.43 -2.11
N GLN A 32 34.20 23.88 -3.14
CA GLN A 32 32.74 23.83 -3.14
C GLN A 32 32.26 22.38 -3.32
N ILE A 33 32.92 21.61 -4.20
CA ILE A 33 32.62 20.18 -4.40
C ILE A 33 32.76 19.40 -3.09
N GLU A 34 33.85 19.59 -2.34
CA GLU A 34 34.04 18.92 -1.05
C GLU A 34 33.01 19.33 0.00
N THR A 35 32.57 20.58 -0.01
CA THR A 35 31.51 21.06 0.89
C THR A 35 30.19 20.33 0.64
N PHE A 36 29.79 20.16 -0.62
CA PHE A 36 28.55 19.46 -0.96
C PHE A 36 28.67 17.94 -0.84
N ARG A 37 29.85 17.37 -1.11
CA ARG A 37 30.12 15.92 -0.96
C ARG A 37 29.95 15.45 0.48
N ASN A 38 30.34 16.28 1.45
CA ASN A 38 30.28 15.94 2.87
C ASN A 38 28.95 16.33 3.54
N ASN A 39 28.06 17.04 2.83
CA ASN A 39 26.78 17.46 3.37
C ASN A 39 25.80 16.27 3.44
N PRO A 40 25.24 15.95 4.64
CA PRO A 40 24.30 14.85 4.81
C PRO A 40 23.01 14.99 3.96
N ASP A 41 22.58 16.22 3.65
CA ASP A 41 21.37 16.49 2.85
C ASP A 41 21.53 16.06 1.37
N PHE A 42 22.77 15.92 0.90
CA PHE A 42 23.10 15.54 -0.48
C PHE A 42 23.61 14.10 -0.62
N LYS A 43 23.40 13.26 0.40
CA LYS A 43 23.67 11.82 0.33
C LYS A 43 22.51 11.09 -0.35
N TYR A 44 22.48 11.17 -1.68
CA TYR A 44 21.50 10.48 -2.53
C TYR A 44 21.79 8.98 -2.73
N ASP A 45 22.71 8.41 -1.96
CA ASP A 45 22.98 6.98 -2.05
C ASP A 45 21.68 6.24 -1.74
N ARG A 46 21.21 5.44 -2.70
CA ARG A 46 19.96 4.69 -2.59
C ARG A 46 20.11 3.74 -1.42
N LYS A 47 19.62 4.15 -0.23
CA LYS A 47 19.62 3.38 1.03
C LYS A 47 20.63 2.25 0.96
N SER A 48 21.91 2.54 1.21
CA SER A 48 22.88 1.46 1.39
C SER A 48 22.20 0.42 2.28
N LYS A 49 22.05 -0.81 1.77
CA LYS A 49 21.43 -1.89 2.52
C LYS A 49 22.30 -2.07 3.75
N THR A 50 22.00 -1.34 4.82
CA THR A 50 22.52 -1.57 6.15
C THR A 50 22.37 -3.06 6.37
N GLY A 51 23.48 -3.73 6.69
CA GLY A 51 23.68 -5.16 6.50
C GLY A 51 22.46 -5.99 6.88
N VAL A 52 22.21 -7.03 6.05
CA VAL A 52 21.12 -7.99 6.22
C VAL A 52 20.92 -8.28 7.70
N SER A 53 19.76 -7.93 8.24
CA SER A 53 19.48 -8.12 9.66
C SER A 53 19.63 -9.61 10.00
N LEU A 54 20.08 -9.94 11.22
CA LEU A 54 20.10 -11.34 11.68
C LEU A 54 18.73 -12.00 11.50
N PHE A 55 17.66 -11.22 11.63
CA PHE A 55 16.29 -11.66 11.39
C PHE A 55 16.02 -11.97 9.91
N GLU A 56 16.41 -11.09 8.99
CA GLU A 56 16.24 -11.32 7.54
C GLU A 56 17.03 -12.56 7.08
N ARG A 57 18.19 -12.80 7.68
CA ARG A 57 18.99 -14.00 7.42
C ARG A 57 18.30 -15.27 7.94
N ALA A 58 17.69 -15.20 9.13
CA ALA A 58 16.93 -16.31 9.70
C ALA A 58 15.67 -16.62 8.87
N GLU A 59 14.95 -15.59 8.41
CA GLU A 59 13.80 -15.72 7.52
C GLU A 59 14.19 -16.39 6.20
N THR A 60 15.26 -15.91 5.56
CA THR A 60 15.75 -16.46 4.30
C THR A 60 16.12 -17.94 4.46
N TRP A 61 16.89 -18.28 5.50
CA TRP A 61 17.28 -19.67 5.79
C TRP A 61 16.07 -20.57 6.06
N PHE A 62 15.06 -20.08 6.79
CA PHE A 62 13.85 -20.84 7.07
C PHE A 62 13.09 -21.18 5.79
N TRP A 63 12.86 -20.18 4.92
CA TRP A 63 12.17 -20.39 3.65
C TRP A 63 12.94 -21.31 2.71
N GLU A 64 14.26 -21.18 2.63
CA GLU A 64 15.09 -22.10 1.86
C GLU A 64 14.92 -23.55 2.32
N LYS A 65 14.86 -23.81 3.64
CA LYS A 65 14.63 -25.17 4.18
C LYS A 65 13.22 -25.68 3.91
N VAL A 66 12.21 -24.83 4.02
CA VAL A 66 10.83 -25.18 3.68
C VAL A 66 10.71 -25.54 2.20
N LEU A 67 11.28 -24.73 1.30
CA LEU A 67 11.27 -25.01 -0.14
C LEU A 67 12.08 -26.27 -0.46
N GLN A 68 13.27 -26.44 0.13
CA GLN A 68 14.08 -27.63 -0.06
C GLN A 68 13.34 -28.90 0.37
N PHE A 69 12.64 -28.86 1.52
CA PHE A 69 11.81 -29.97 1.99
C PHE A 69 10.63 -30.25 1.04
N LEU A 70 10.01 -29.21 0.48
CA LEU A 70 8.91 -29.34 -0.47
C LEU A 70 9.36 -29.90 -1.84
N LEU A 71 10.59 -29.57 -2.26
CA LEU A 71 11.18 -29.91 -3.56
C LEU A 71 11.97 -31.23 -3.54
N MET A 72 12.40 -31.71 -2.37
CA MET A 72 13.14 -32.96 -2.27
C MET A 72 12.25 -34.15 -2.68
N PRO A 73 12.74 -35.10 -3.50
CA PRO A 73 11.99 -36.29 -3.88
C PRO A 73 11.95 -37.30 -2.72
N ALA A 74 11.33 -36.90 -1.60
CA ALA A 74 10.99 -37.81 -0.51
C ALA A 74 9.60 -38.39 -0.73
N TYR A 75 9.45 -39.67 -0.38
CA TYR A 75 8.27 -40.53 -0.51
C TYR A 75 6.93 -39.78 -0.68
N SER A 76 6.32 -39.97 -1.85
CA SER A 76 5.14 -39.27 -2.34
C SER A 76 4.00 -39.13 -1.33
N TRP A 77 3.78 -40.13 -0.46
CA TRP A 77 2.67 -40.16 0.49
C TRP A 77 2.77 -39.10 1.61
N LEU A 78 3.95 -38.87 2.18
CA LEU A 78 4.17 -37.88 3.23
C LEU A 78 3.98 -36.45 2.69
N ARG A 79 4.44 -36.20 1.47
CA ARG A 79 4.22 -34.93 0.77
C ARG A 79 2.73 -34.67 0.57
N TYR A 80 1.98 -35.66 0.09
CA TYR A 80 0.53 -35.51 -0.07
C TYR A 80 -0.15 -35.24 1.27
N LEU A 81 0.21 -35.99 2.33
CA LEU A 81 -0.38 -35.80 3.65
C LEU A 81 -0.15 -34.39 4.20
N ILE A 82 1.08 -33.87 4.11
CA ILE A 82 1.42 -32.52 4.57
C ILE A 82 0.72 -31.45 3.74
N LEU A 83 0.69 -31.62 2.41
CA LEU A 83 0.00 -30.68 1.52
C LEU A 83 -1.51 -30.66 1.77
N TYR A 84 -2.15 -31.83 1.84
CA TYR A 84 -3.58 -31.94 2.15
C TYR A 84 -3.91 -31.42 3.55
N SER A 85 -3.03 -31.65 4.53
CA SER A 85 -3.18 -31.10 5.88
C SER A 85 -3.13 -29.57 5.87
N PHE A 86 -2.16 -28.99 5.16
CA PHE A 86 -2.04 -27.54 5.04
C PHE A 86 -3.23 -26.92 4.32
N ILE A 87 -3.70 -27.56 3.24
CA ILE A 87 -4.91 -27.16 2.52
C ILE A 87 -6.14 -27.25 3.43
N ALA A 88 -6.33 -28.38 4.12
CA ALA A 88 -7.45 -28.57 5.03
C ALA A 88 -7.44 -27.53 6.17
N LEU A 89 -6.27 -27.21 6.70
CA LEU A 89 -6.10 -26.19 7.73
C LEU A 89 -6.37 -24.78 7.19
N ALA A 90 -5.91 -24.46 5.97
CA ALA A 90 -6.20 -23.19 5.31
C ALA A 90 -7.70 -23.02 5.04
N PHE A 91 -8.37 -24.06 4.54
CA PHE A 91 -9.83 -24.06 4.33
C PHE A 91 -10.60 -24.01 5.65
N GLY A 92 -10.17 -24.75 6.68
CA GLY A 92 -10.79 -24.72 8.01
C GLY A 92 -10.64 -23.34 8.68
N TYR A 93 -9.46 -22.73 8.58
CA TYR A 93 -9.20 -21.37 9.04
C TYR A 93 -10.03 -20.35 8.25
N ALA A 94 -10.08 -20.48 6.93
CA ALA A 94 -10.93 -19.64 6.09
C ALA A 94 -12.39 -19.75 6.53
N TYR A 95 -12.93 -20.97 6.68
CA TYR A 95 -14.30 -21.24 7.14
C TYR A 95 -14.60 -20.68 8.53
N TYR A 96 -13.66 -20.81 9.47
CA TYR A 96 -13.79 -20.22 10.80
C TYR A 96 -13.81 -18.69 10.74
N LYS A 97 -12.91 -18.08 9.96
CA LYS A 97 -12.82 -16.63 9.79
C LYS A 97 -14.05 -16.05 9.09
N LEU A 98 -14.58 -16.80 8.13
CA LEU A 98 -15.84 -16.58 7.42
C LEU A 98 -17.05 -16.41 8.35
N ARG A 99 -17.07 -17.13 9.48
CA ARG A 99 -18.16 -17.08 10.47
C ARG A 99 -18.01 -15.95 11.49
N GLY A 100 -16.77 -15.52 11.75
CA GLY A 100 -16.44 -14.63 12.87
C GLY A 100 -16.18 -13.17 12.51
N GLN A 101 -15.88 -12.83 11.25
CA GLN A 101 -15.54 -11.46 10.88
C GLN A 101 -16.18 -11.02 9.57
N GLN A 102 -16.66 -9.78 9.58
CA GLN A 102 -17.07 -9.04 8.39
C GLN A 102 -15.92 -9.06 7.39
N TRP A 103 -16.09 -9.74 6.26
CA TRP A 103 -15.11 -9.89 5.19
C TRP A 103 -14.56 -8.55 4.66
N GLN A 104 -15.29 -7.48 4.95
CA GLN A 104 -14.94 -6.09 4.70
C GLN A 104 -13.57 -5.71 5.29
N ALA A 105 -13.10 -6.32 6.38
CA ALA A 105 -11.79 -6.02 6.97
C ALA A 105 -10.60 -6.68 6.25
N ILE A 106 -10.83 -7.77 5.50
CA ILE A 106 -9.76 -8.54 4.82
C ILE A 106 -9.65 -8.12 3.35
N PHE A 107 -10.77 -7.75 2.73
CA PHE A 107 -10.86 -7.18 1.38
C PHE A 107 -10.96 -5.65 1.37
N ALA A 108 -10.79 -4.98 2.52
CA ALA A 108 -10.52 -3.54 2.52
C ALA A 108 -9.17 -3.34 1.85
N GLU A 109 -9.22 -3.06 0.55
CA GLU A 109 -8.21 -2.29 -0.13
C GLU A 109 -7.85 -1.12 0.79
N LYS A 110 -6.56 -0.83 0.93
CA LYS A 110 -6.12 0.48 1.42
C LYS A 110 -6.42 1.51 0.32
N SER A 111 -7.66 1.54 -0.14
CA SER A 111 -8.16 2.51 -1.08
C SER A 111 -8.24 3.79 -0.29
N ASP A 112 -7.53 4.77 -0.83
CA ASP A 112 -7.64 6.18 -0.54
C ASP A 112 -9.05 6.57 -0.07
N LEU A 113 -9.09 7.49 0.89
CA LEU A 113 -10.24 7.99 1.63
C LEU A 113 -11.28 8.67 0.72
N SER A 114 -11.85 7.96 -0.25
CA SER A 114 -13.12 8.35 -0.86
C SER A 114 -14.21 7.94 0.12
N VAL A 115 -14.49 8.88 1.02
CA VAL A 115 -15.67 8.89 1.86
C VAL A 115 -16.87 8.76 0.93
N ARG A 116 -17.38 7.54 0.75
CA ARG A 116 -18.73 7.35 0.24
C ARG A 116 -19.65 7.76 1.39
N PHE A 117 -19.88 9.06 1.46
CA PHE A 117 -20.88 9.65 2.32
C PHE A 117 -22.23 9.23 1.74
N SER A 118 -22.72 8.07 2.17
CA SER A 118 -24.13 7.76 2.06
C SER A 118 -24.81 8.72 3.01
N GLU A 119 -25.14 9.92 2.54
CA GLU A 119 -26.20 10.72 3.16
C GLU A 119 -27.44 9.85 3.07
N HIS A 120 -27.77 9.15 4.15
CA HIS A 120 -29.15 8.92 4.46
C HIS A 120 -29.60 10.20 5.16
N PRO A 121 -30.36 11.07 4.48
CA PRO A 121 -30.99 12.23 5.11
C PRO A 121 -32.19 11.75 5.90
N GLU A 122 -31.97 10.86 6.87
CA GLU A 122 -33.00 10.46 7.81
C GLU A 122 -32.58 10.94 9.20
N ASN A 123 -32.83 12.23 9.39
CA ASN A 123 -33.33 12.77 10.65
C ASN A 123 -32.40 12.61 11.88
N LEU A 124 -31.25 13.30 11.84
CA LEU A 124 -30.32 13.44 12.98
C LEU A 124 -30.99 14.03 14.25
N GLN A 125 -32.15 14.71 14.13
CA GLN A 125 -32.89 15.24 15.28
C GLN A 125 -33.66 14.18 16.09
N THR A 126 -34.07 13.06 15.49
CA THR A 126 -34.87 11.99 16.13
C THR A 126 -34.08 10.71 16.41
N LEU A 127 -32.80 10.68 16.07
CA LEU A 127 -31.95 9.52 16.33
C LEU A 127 -31.64 9.37 17.83
N ASP A 128 -31.94 8.19 18.39
CA ASP A 128 -31.53 7.80 19.74
C ASP A 128 -30.02 7.50 19.75
N LEU A 129 -29.22 8.56 19.90
CA LEU A 129 -27.76 8.50 20.00
C LEU A 129 -27.26 7.48 21.04
N PRO A 130 -27.81 7.44 22.27
CA PRO A 130 -27.51 6.37 23.24
C PRO A 130 -27.68 4.96 22.69
N ALA A 131 -28.81 4.65 22.04
CA ALA A 131 -29.06 3.33 21.49
C ALA A 131 -28.05 2.96 20.39
N LEU A 132 -27.70 3.92 19.53
CA LEU A 132 -26.70 3.72 18.47
C LEU A 132 -25.28 3.53 18.99
N ILE A 133 -24.92 4.19 20.08
CA ILE A 133 -23.63 3.96 20.76
C ILE A 133 -23.58 2.54 21.29
N GLN A 134 -24.63 2.10 21.98
CA GLN A 134 -24.70 0.75 22.54
C GLN A 134 -24.66 -0.33 21.43
N GLU A 135 -25.40 -0.12 20.34
CA GLU A 135 -25.37 -1.02 19.19
C GLU A 135 -23.96 -1.08 18.54
N ALA A 136 -23.32 0.07 18.36
CA ALA A 136 -21.97 0.15 17.81
C ALA A 136 -20.93 -0.53 18.70
N GLU A 137 -21.06 -0.42 20.02
CA GLU A 137 -20.20 -1.11 21.00
C GLU A 137 -20.42 -2.63 20.95
N GLN A 138 -21.68 -3.09 20.91
CA GLN A 138 -22.02 -4.50 20.80
C GLN A 138 -21.49 -5.13 19.49
N GLN A 139 -21.51 -4.36 18.40
CA GLN A 139 -20.99 -4.80 17.10
C GLN A 139 -19.47 -4.58 16.94
N GLN A 140 -18.75 -4.16 18.00
CA GLN A 140 -17.32 -3.84 17.98
C GLN A 140 -16.92 -2.76 16.94
N GLN A 141 -17.87 -1.91 16.54
CA GLN A 141 -17.67 -0.81 15.61
C GLN A 141 -17.24 0.47 16.33
N PHE A 142 -16.08 0.41 17.00
CA PHE A 142 -15.62 1.51 17.89
C PHE A 142 -15.47 2.86 17.18
N ARG A 143 -15.12 2.88 15.89
CA ARG A 143 -15.07 4.12 15.10
C ARG A 143 -16.43 4.82 15.03
N LEU A 144 -17.50 4.03 14.88
CA LEU A 144 -18.87 4.54 14.81
C LEU A 144 -19.33 5.01 16.20
N ALA A 145 -19.04 4.23 17.25
CA ALA A 145 -19.33 4.60 18.63
C ALA A 145 -18.70 5.95 19.03
N VAL A 146 -17.41 6.15 18.71
CA VAL A 146 -16.71 7.42 18.96
C VAL A 146 -17.36 8.58 18.19
N ARG A 147 -17.75 8.37 16.93
CA ARG A 147 -18.45 9.39 16.13
C ARG A 147 -19.78 9.79 16.78
N TRP A 148 -20.59 8.82 17.20
CA TRP A 148 -21.88 9.09 17.84
C TRP A 148 -21.70 9.78 19.20
N GLN A 149 -20.71 9.35 19.98
CA GLN A 149 -20.37 9.99 21.25
C GLN A 149 -19.98 11.46 21.05
N PHE A 150 -19.19 11.76 20.02
CA PHE A 150 -18.82 13.13 19.68
C PHE A 150 -20.03 13.99 19.31
N LEU A 151 -20.94 13.47 18.48
CA LEU A 151 -22.19 14.16 18.13
C LEU A 151 -23.10 14.39 19.34
N LYS A 152 -23.17 13.44 20.28
CA LYS A 152 -23.90 13.62 21.55
C LYS A 152 -23.36 14.81 22.35
N ILE A 153 -22.04 14.89 22.49
CA ILE A 153 -21.38 15.98 23.23
C ILE A 153 -21.67 17.33 22.57
N LEU A 154 -21.61 17.41 21.25
CA LEU A 154 -21.91 18.65 20.53
C LEU A 154 -23.35 19.11 20.74
N LYS A 155 -24.32 18.19 20.69
CA LYS A 155 -25.73 18.48 20.98
C LYS A 155 -25.93 18.94 22.42
N GLU A 156 -25.25 18.33 23.39
CA GLU A 156 -25.28 18.73 24.80
C GLU A 156 -24.70 20.13 25.01
N LEU A 157 -23.60 20.46 24.33
CA LEU A 157 -22.98 21.79 24.40
C LEU A 157 -23.85 22.87 23.75
N GLU A 158 -24.55 22.53 22.66
CA GLU A 158 -25.52 23.43 22.01
C GLU A 158 -26.73 23.70 22.92
N ILE A 159 -27.30 22.66 23.54
CA ILE A 159 -28.40 22.79 24.51
C ILE A 159 -27.97 23.61 25.72
N ALA A 160 -26.73 23.45 26.18
CA ALA A 160 -26.16 24.25 27.26
C ALA A 160 -25.85 25.71 26.85
N GLY A 161 -26.06 26.08 25.57
CA GLY A 161 -25.81 27.42 25.05
C GLY A 161 -24.32 27.79 24.98
N MET A 162 -23.42 26.81 25.12
CA MET A 162 -21.97 27.05 25.10
C MET A 162 -21.43 27.25 23.68
N ILE A 163 -22.06 26.57 22.71
CA ILE A 163 -21.71 26.65 21.29
C ILE A 163 -22.97 26.81 20.45
N ARG A 164 -22.78 27.28 19.22
CA ARG A 164 -23.79 27.26 18.18
C ARG A 164 -23.12 26.65 16.96
N TRP A 165 -23.61 25.49 16.54
CA TRP A 165 -23.01 24.59 15.57
C TRP A 165 -23.89 24.49 14.33
#